data_AF-A0A2Z6QQX2-F1
#
_entry.id   AF-A0A2Z6QQX2-F1
#
_cell.length_a   1.000
_cell.length_b   1.000
_cell.length_c   1.000
_cell.angle_alpha   90.00
_cell.angle_beta   90.00
_cell.angle_gamma   90.00
#
_symmetry.space_group_name_H-M   'P 1'
#
loop_
_entity.id
_entity.type
_entity.pdbx_description
1 polymer ?
#
loop_
_entity_poly.entity_id
_entity_poly.type
_entity_poly.pdbx_seq_one_letter_code
_entity_poly.pdbx_strand_id
1 'polypeptide(L)'
;MIDWKVTWFTLNFSPVHDASFQAHHALRHYTFKFKLFLDELPLLEKLKITYPDLYIDLLTCRSCCDCKKDLMHLILCPKRHIVIHQILQAYQNHLFSKLREAGELADTDPTPMLRKLSSLSCWTISFAN
;
A
#
# COMPACT_ATOMS: atom_id res chain seq x y z
N MET A 1 -25.86 -8.82 -15.19
CA MET A 1 -25.25 -9.79 -16.12
C MET A 1 -23.77 -9.43 -16.22
N ILE A 2 -22.86 -10.36 -15.94
CA ILE A 2 -21.41 -10.08 -15.91
C ILE A 2 -20.92 -9.88 -17.36
N ASP A 3 -20.27 -8.74 -17.64
CA ASP A 3 -19.68 -8.45 -18.95
C ASP A 3 -18.31 -9.13 -19.06
N TRP A 4 -18.33 -10.35 -19.58
CA TRP A 4 -17.14 -11.17 -19.77
C TRP A 4 -16.09 -10.54 -20.68
N LYS A 5 -16.49 -9.65 -21.62
CA LYS A 5 -15.55 -9.02 -22.55
C LYS A 5 -14.71 -7.96 -21.82
N VAL A 6 -15.33 -7.19 -20.94
CA VAL A 6 -14.63 -6.22 -20.09
C VAL A 6 -13.81 -6.94 -19.01
N THR A 7 -14.35 -8.00 -18.40
CA THR A 7 -13.62 -8.81 -17.41
C THR A 7 -12.33 -9.39 -17.98
N TRP A 8 -12.35 -9.92 -19.21
CA TRP A 8 -11.15 -10.44 -19.87
C TRP A 8 -10.15 -9.38 -20.31
N PHE A 9 -10.62 -8.19 -20.68
CA PHE A 9 -9.76 -7.06 -20.98
C PHE A 9 -9.01 -6.56 -19.74
N THR A 10 -9.71 -6.39 -18.60
CA THR A 10 -9.07 -5.97 -17.33
C THR A 10 -8.02 -6.97 -16.85
N LEU A 11 -8.21 -8.27 -17.13
CA LEU A 11 -7.24 -9.32 -16.81
C LEU A 11 -6.04 -9.37 -17.80
N ASN A 12 -6.06 -8.54 -18.84
CA ASN A 12 -5.01 -8.40 -19.87
C ASN A 12 -4.79 -9.72 -20.65
N PHE A 13 -5.88 -10.40 -21.02
CA PHE A 13 -5.82 -11.61 -21.83
C PHE A 13 -5.64 -11.25 -23.31
N SER A 14 -4.46 -11.53 -23.86
CA SER A 14 -4.20 -11.52 -25.32
C SER A 14 -3.95 -12.96 -25.76
N PRO A 15 -4.69 -13.50 -26.75
CA PRO A 15 -4.48 -14.86 -27.26
C PRO A 15 -3.25 -14.99 -28.16
N VAL A 16 -2.48 -13.91 -28.37
CA VAL A 16 -1.27 -13.94 -29.19
C VAL A 16 -0.09 -14.28 -28.28
N HIS A 17 0.37 -15.52 -28.36
CA HIS A 17 1.61 -15.96 -27.72
C HIS A 17 2.63 -16.25 -28.82
N ASP A 18 3.83 -15.67 -28.71
CA ASP A 18 4.97 -16.20 -29.45
C ASP A 18 5.28 -17.61 -28.90
N ALA A 19 5.68 -18.52 -29.79
CA ALA A 19 5.84 -19.94 -29.50
C ALA A 19 6.95 -20.27 -28.48
N SER A 20 7.71 -19.29 -27.98
CA SER A 20 8.83 -19.48 -27.06
C SER A 20 8.52 -19.12 -25.60
N PHE A 21 7.45 -18.36 -25.33
CA PHE A 21 7.05 -18.01 -23.96
C PHE A 21 6.09 -19.07 -23.38
N GLN A 22 6.68 -20.21 -22.98
CA GLN A 22 6.07 -21.40 -22.38
C GLN A 22 4.66 -21.21 -21.76
N ALA A 23 3.69 -21.96 -22.29
CA ALA A 23 2.31 -22.06 -21.80
C ALA A 23 2.18 -22.25 -20.28
N HIS A 24 3.16 -22.89 -19.63
CA HIS A 24 3.22 -23.07 -18.18
C HIS A 24 3.41 -21.74 -17.40
N HIS A 25 4.24 -20.83 -17.89
CA HIS A 25 4.43 -19.51 -17.27
C HIS A 25 3.21 -18.61 -17.46
N ALA A 26 2.60 -18.66 -18.64
CA ALA A 26 1.34 -17.98 -18.92
C ALA A 26 0.24 -18.49 -17.97
N LEU A 27 0.08 -19.82 -17.84
CA LEU A 27 -0.91 -20.46 -16.96
C LEU A 27 -0.74 -20.08 -15.48
N ARG A 28 0.50 -20.00 -14.98
CA ARG A 28 0.77 -19.57 -13.59
C ARG A 28 0.42 -18.10 -13.37
N HIS A 29 0.76 -17.24 -14.33
CA HIS A 29 0.43 -15.82 -14.27
C HIS A 29 -1.10 -15.59 -14.34
N TYR A 30 -1.81 -16.34 -15.17
CA TYR A 30 -3.27 -16.32 -15.21
C TYR A 30 -3.87 -16.84 -13.91
N THR A 31 -3.42 -18.00 -13.43
CA THR A 31 -3.91 -18.58 -12.17
C THR A 31 -3.72 -17.61 -11.01
N PHE A 32 -2.58 -16.91 -10.94
CA PHE A 32 -2.33 -15.89 -9.93
C PHE A 32 -3.31 -14.71 -10.04
N LYS A 33 -3.53 -14.16 -11.23
CA LYS A 33 -4.48 -13.06 -11.47
C LYS A 33 -5.94 -13.45 -11.19
N PHE A 34 -6.34 -14.66 -11.58
CA PHE A 34 -7.67 -15.18 -11.28
C PHE A 34 -7.88 -15.36 -9.79
N LYS A 35 -6.92 -15.98 -9.10
CA LYS A 35 -6.96 -16.10 -7.63
C LYS A 35 -6.96 -14.74 -6.94
N LEU A 36 -6.24 -13.75 -7.47
CA LEU A 36 -6.25 -12.38 -6.96
C LEU A 36 -7.63 -11.74 -7.12
N PHE A 37 -8.27 -11.93 -8.27
CA PHE A 37 -9.59 -11.39 -8.55
C PHE A 37 -10.70 -12.05 -7.72
N LEU A 38 -10.56 -13.34 -7.43
CA LEU A 38 -11.50 -14.13 -6.63
C LEU A 38 -11.19 -14.10 -5.12
N ASP A 39 -10.17 -13.36 -4.68
CA ASP A 39 -9.63 -13.36 -3.31
C ASP A 39 -9.26 -14.77 -2.77
N GLU A 40 -8.94 -15.67 -3.69
CA GLU A 40 -8.51 -17.05 -3.43
C GLU A 40 -6.98 -17.18 -3.28
N LEU A 41 -6.25 -16.07 -3.34
CA LEU A 41 -4.82 -16.10 -3.05
C LEU A 41 -4.61 -16.44 -1.58
N PRO A 42 -3.66 -17.34 -1.26
CA PRO A 42 -3.25 -17.49 0.11
C PRO A 42 -2.66 -16.15 0.56
N LEU A 43 -3.37 -15.45 1.44
CA LEU A 43 -2.92 -14.19 2.03
C LEU A 43 -1.49 -14.38 2.53
N LEU A 44 -0.66 -13.33 2.44
CA LEU A 44 0.71 -13.38 2.96
C LEU A 44 0.75 -13.90 4.41
N GLU A 45 -0.30 -13.63 5.19
CA GLU A 45 -0.47 -14.19 6.54
C GLU A 45 -0.62 -15.72 6.56
N LYS A 46 -1.41 -16.31 5.65
CA LYS A 46 -1.55 -17.77 5.53
C LYS A 46 -0.25 -18.41 5.08
N LEU A 47 0.45 -17.78 4.12
CA LEU A 47 1.75 -18.26 3.63
C LEU A 47 2.84 -18.22 4.70
N LYS A 48 2.84 -17.17 5.56
CA LYS A 48 3.74 -17.07 6.71
C LYS A 48 3.56 -18.21 7.71
N ILE A 49 2.34 -18.72 7.88
CA ILE A 49 2.04 -19.85 8.77
C ILE A 49 2.48 -21.17 8.13
N THR A 50 2.21 -21.36 6.84
CA THR A 50 2.52 -22.62 6.14
C THR A 50 4.01 -22.79 5.83
N TYR A 51 4.74 -21.69 5.59
CA TYR A 51 6.16 -21.71 5.21
C TYR A 51 6.98 -20.68 6.00
N PRO A 52 7.07 -20.80 7.34
CA PRO A 52 7.77 -19.82 8.16
C PRO A 52 9.23 -19.63 7.73
N ASP A 53 9.93 -20.71 7.36
CA ASP A 53 11.36 -20.69 6.99
C ASP A 53 11.67 -19.80 5.77
N LEU A 54 10.73 -19.69 4.83
CA LEU A 54 10.88 -18.84 3.64
C LEU A 54 10.56 -17.36 3.92
N TYR A 55 9.86 -17.08 5.03
CA TYR A 55 9.33 -15.76 5.35
C TYR A 55 9.82 -15.23 6.72
N ILE A 56 10.78 -15.88 7.36
CA ILE A 56 11.34 -15.52 8.69
C ILE A 56 11.80 -14.05 8.72
N ASP A 57 12.50 -13.57 7.68
CA ASP A 57 12.97 -12.19 7.56
C ASP A 57 11.85 -11.14 7.33
N LEU A 58 10.62 -11.61 7.13
CA LEU A 58 9.41 -10.79 6.98
C LEU A 58 8.54 -10.81 8.23
N LEU A 59 8.90 -11.63 9.23
CA LEU A 59 8.20 -11.72 10.51
C LEU A 59 8.76 -10.74 11.53
N THR A 60 10.02 -10.32 11.42
CA THR A 60 10.66 -9.34 12.31
C THR A 60 10.93 -8.02 11.59
N CYS A 61 10.86 -6.93 12.35
CA CYS A 61 11.15 -5.60 11.81
C CYS A 61 12.65 -5.47 11.55
N ARG A 62 13.06 -5.21 10.30
CA ARG A 62 14.49 -5.05 9.96
C ARG A 62 15.17 -3.85 10.61
N SER A 63 14.40 -2.87 11.08
CA SER A 63 14.97 -1.65 11.65
C SER A 63 15.30 -1.80 13.14
N CYS A 64 14.49 -2.53 13.90
CA CYS A 64 14.77 -2.79 15.32
C CYS A 64 15.18 -4.23 15.63
N CYS A 65 14.98 -5.18 14.72
CA CYS A 65 15.25 -6.61 14.86
C CYS A 65 14.52 -7.34 16.01
N ASP A 66 13.83 -6.62 16.88
CA ASP A 66 13.31 -7.16 18.15
C ASP A 66 11.79 -7.40 18.15
N CYS A 67 11.05 -6.74 17.26
CA CYS A 67 9.58 -6.80 17.24
C CYS A 67 9.04 -7.46 15.97
N LYS A 68 7.88 -8.10 16.11
CA LYS A 68 7.13 -8.65 14.97
C LYS A 68 6.80 -7.51 14.00
N LYS A 69 7.07 -7.72 12.71
CA LYS A 69 6.72 -6.80 11.63
C LYS A 69 5.24 -6.95 11.31
N ASP A 70 4.41 -6.19 12.01
CA ASP A 70 3.04 -5.89 11.62
C ASP A 70 2.92 -4.46 11.09
N LEU A 71 1.73 -4.09 10.59
CA LEU A 71 1.50 -2.76 10.02
C LEU A 71 1.69 -1.65 11.06
N MET A 72 1.30 -1.91 12.31
CA MET A 72 1.43 -0.95 13.39
C MET A 72 2.90 -0.69 13.69
N HIS A 73 3.70 -1.73 13.92
CA HIS A 73 5.13 -1.61 14.16
C HIS A 73 5.88 -1.05 12.95
N LEU A 74 5.42 -1.28 11.71
CA LEU A 74 6.03 -0.67 10.53
C LEU A 74 6.03 0.87 10.60
N ILE A 75 4.93 1.44 11.11
CA ILE A 75 4.70 2.88 11.27
C ILE A 75 5.29 3.39 12.60
N LEU A 76 5.16 2.62 13.66
CA LEU A 76 5.53 2.98 15.04
C LEU A 76 6.95 2.53 15.43
N CYS A 77 7.73 1.92 14.54
CA CYS A 77 9.06 1.45 14.90
C CYS A 77 9.93 2.63 15.38
N PRO A 78 10.49 2.59 16.61
CA PRO A 78 11.30 3.69 17.15
C PRO A 78 12.50 4.03 16.25
N LYS A 79 13.09 3.01 15.62
CA LYS A 79 14.23 3.15 14.69
C LYS A 79 13.84 3.77 13.34
N ARG A 80 12.54 3.89 13.04
CA ARG A 80 12.00 4.50 11.81
C ARG A 80 11.25 5.81 12.07
N HIS A 81 11.03 6.17 13.34
CA HIS A 81 10.27 7.35 13.74
C HIS A 81 10.68 8.60 12.97
N ILE A 82 11.98 8.90 12.90
CA ILE A 82 12.50 10.10 12.22
C ILE A 82 12.07 10.13 10.75
N VAL A 83 12.21 8.99 10.05
CA VAL A 83 11.85 8.88 8.62
C VAL A 83 10.34 9.02 8.43
N ILE A 84 9.55 8.36 9.28
CA ILE A 84 8.08 8.45 9.21
C ILE A 84 7.62 9.88 9.50
N HIS A 85 8.21 10.55 10.49
CA HIS A 85 7.92 11.94 10.82
C HIS A 85 8.25 12.87 9.64
N GLN A 86 9.41 12.68 9.00
CA GLN A 86 9.79 13.44 7.80
C GLN A 86 8.80 13.23 6.65
N ILE A 87 8.37 11.99 6.41
CA ILE A 87 7.38 11.68 5.37
C ILE A 87 6.04 12.36 5.67
N LEU A 88 5.55 12.26 6.91
CA LEU A 88 4.31 12.90 7.32
C LEU A 88 4.38 14.42 7.19
N GLN A 89 5.48 15.03 7.61
CA GLN A 89 5.70 16.47 7.50
C GLN A 89 5.75 16.92 6.04
N ALA A 90 6.47 16.19 5.18
CA ALA A 90 6.52 16.48 3.74
C ALA A 90 5.14 16.38 3.10
N TYR A 91 4.37 15.34 3.46
CA TYR A 91 3.01 15.16 2.99
C TYR A 91 2.06 16.27 3.47
N GLN A 92 2.14 16.65 4.74
CA GLN A 92 1.34 17.74 5.31
C GLN A 92 1.61 19.05 4.58
N ASN A 93 2.88 19.39 4.37
CA ASN A 93 3.27 20.59 3.63
C ASN A 93 2.76 20.57 2.19
N HIS A 94 2.89 19.42 1.51
CA HIS A 94 2.40 19.26 0.15
C HIS A 94 0.87 19.42 0.06
N LEU A 95 0.13 18.79 0.97
CA LEU A 95 -1.31 18.91 1.07
C LEU A 95 -1.72 20.37 1.29
N PHE A 96 -1.06 21.08 2.20
CA PHE A 96 -1.39 22.48 2.49
C PHE A 96 -1.06 23.40 1.32
N SER A 97 0.01 23.14 0.57
CA SER A 97 0.31 23.83 -0.69
C SER A 97 -0.83 23.64 -1.69
N LYS A 98 -1.25 22.39 -1.92
CA LYS A 98 -2.30 22.05 -2.89
C LYS A 98 -3.65 22.65 -2.53
N LEU A 99 -3.97 22.71 -1.24
CA LEU A 99 -5.20 23.34 -0.76
C LEU A 99 -5.16 24.87 -0.91
N ARG A 100 -4.00 25.49 -0.76
CA ARG A 100 -3.84 26.92 -1.01
C ARG A 100 -4.01 27.24 -2.49
N GLU A 101 -3.35 26.50 -3.37
CA GLU A 101 -3.51 26.61 -4.82
C GLU A 101 -4.97 26.45 -5.25
N ALA A 102 -5.69 25.46 -4.68
CA ALA A 102 -7.10 25.25 -4.97
C ALA A 102 -8.00 26.38 -4.44
N GLY A 103 -7.69 26.96 -3.27
CA GLY A 103 -8.40 28.10 -2.72
C GLY A 103 -8.25 29.37 -3.56
N GLU A 104 -7.04 29.64 -4.05
CA GLU A 104 -6.76 30.74 -4.98
C GLU A 104 -7.55 30.61 -6.28
N LEU A 105 -7.61 29.40 -6.86
CA LEU A 105 -8.38 29.13 -8.08
C LEU A 105 -9.91 29.26 -7.87
N ALA A 106 -10.39 29.03 -6.65
CA ALA A 106 -11.81 29.05 -6.31
C ALA A 106 -12.26 30.39 -5.69
N ASP A 107 -11.38 31.40 -5.63
CA ASP A 107 -11.61 32.68 -4.93
C ASP A 107 -12.19 32.48 -3.52
N THR A 108 -11.68 31.47 -2.81
CA THR A 108 -12.17 31.04 -1.50
C THR A 108 -11.01 31.00 -0.51
N ASP A 109 -11.15 31.63 0.66
CA ASP A 109 -10.13 31.59 1.70
C ASP A 109 -9.93 30.15 2.24
N PRO A 110 -8.76 29.52 2.03
CA PRO A 110 -8.50 28.16 2.51
C PRO A 110 -8.16 28.11 4.01
N THR A 111 -7.93 29.27 4.65
CA THR A 111 -7.43 29.38 6.04
C THR A 111 -8.28 28.64 7.07
N PRO A 112 -9.62 28.69 7.06
CA PRO A 112 -10.45 27.95 8.03
C PRO A 112 -10.26 26.44 7.93
N MET A 113 -10.12 25.92 6.71
CA MET A 113 -9.92 24.50 6.47
C MET A 113 -8.51 24.06 6.86
N LEU A 114 -7.49 24.84 6.49
CA LEU A 114 -6.11 24.60 6.89
C LEU A 114 -5.96 24.58 8.42
N ARG A 115 -6.64 25.49 9.13
CA ARG A 115 -6.65 25.50 10.60
C ARG A 115 -7.23 24.21 11.17
N LYS A 116 -8.41 23.78 10.70
CA LYS A 116 -9.02 22.51 11.13
C LYS A 116 -8.13 21.31 10.84
N LEU A 117 -7.52 21.27 9.66
CA LEU A 117 -6.60 20.20 9.29
C LEU A 117 -5.37 20.20 10.19
N SER A 118 -4.74 21.36 10.45
CA SER A 118 -3.56 21.45 11.31
C SER A 118 -3.81 21.00 12.76
N SER A 119 -5.04 21.09 13.25
CA SER A 119 -5.41 20.65 14.60
C SER A 119 -5.66 19.15 14.75
N LEU A 120 -5.62 18.37 13.66
CA LEU A 120 -5.87 16.93 13.73
C LEU A 120 -4.73 16.20 14.45
N SER A 121 -5.08 15.30 15.36
CA SER A 121 -4.10 14.49 16.11
C SER A 121 -3.34 13.49 15.24
N CYS A 122 -3.83 13.19 14.02
CA CYS A 122 -3.17 12.26 13.10
C CYS A 122 -1.80 12.73 12.60
N TRP A 123 -1.46 14.01 12.74
CA TRP A 123 -0.14 14.53 12.39
C TRP A 123 0.93 14.14 13.40
N THR A 124 0.54 13.83 14.63
CA THR A 124 1.43 13.39 15.69
C THR A 124 1.29 11.89 15.88
N ILE A 125 2.31 11.13 15.48
CA ILE A 125 2.40 9.71 15.85
C ILE A 125 2.92 9.64 17.27
N SER A 126 2.09 9.17 18.20
CA SER A 126 2.53 8.84 19.56
C SER A 126 3.22 7.48 19.56
N PHE A 127 4.51 7.48 19.89
CA PHE A 127 5.27 6.27 20.19
C PHE A 127 5.05 5.99 21.67
N ALA A 128 4.03 5.21 22.01
CA ALA A 128 3.91 4.67 23.36
C ALA A 128 5.06 3.68 23.58
N ASN A 129 5.86 3.91 24.63
CA ASN A 129 6.93 3.00 25.08
C ASN A 129 6.35 1.74 25.71
#